data_AF-A0A9X2JQA4-F1
#
_entry.id   AF-A0A9X2JQA4-F1
#
_cell.length_a   1.000
_cell.length_b   1.000
_cell.length_c   1.000
_cell.angle_alpha   90.00
_cell.angle_beta   90.00
_cell.angle_gamma   90.00
#
_symmetry.space_group_name_H-M   'P 1'
#
loop_
_entity.id
_entity.type
_entity.pdbx_description
1 polymer ?
#
loop_
_entity_poly.entity_id
_entity_poly.type
_entity_poly.pdbx_seq_one_letter_code
_entity_poly.pdbx_strand_id
1 'polypeptide(L)'
;MIRVAALALLWPGMAMALELPLPEGAVLTAERRAEAAEHALPTGPARDAPPPVETIGGGVETRAWRIPAPVPPPAGLVAPIRAALETAGFEILLDCADRACGGYEFRYGIEVLPPPEMHVDLGAFRYLSARRDGPDGLSAVGVLASRAAQTGHLQMTIVTPRDAPEIAPQASAPTAASGFAAALDRDGHAVLDGISFAPGAAVLGEAPSAPLTALAGWLAASPSRRLVLVGHTDMTGALDILLLDPEGHEIAGAGNALRRSDAGTPWFERAMDGALGVAHLSSRRYGRRVFLFAAPIFSPDGPVAGVVLVVTDVEAIEAGWRGDRPALFFTDETGRVFVSNRSELVGRTDLGRVSRSFSMGHEIWRLAAGPYLPERGLHLSQPLPVIGLTGEALLDTATARRIALLQAAAAAALCLAFGALLFLATIRRRTLARANARLEERV
;
A
#
# COMPACT_ATOMS: atom_id res chain seq x y z
N MET A 1 -60.81 37.98 34.87
CA MET A 1 -59.91 36.91 35.39
C MET A 1 -59.29 36.21 34.20
N ILE A 2 -57.94 36.19 34.13
CA ILE A 2 -57.09 35.23 33.39
C ILE A 2 -57.23 35.35 31.84
N ARG A 3 -56.21 35.77 31.07
CA ARG A 3 -55.00 34.98 30.78
C ARG A 3 -53.83 35.86 30.31
N VAL A 4 -52.73 35.75 31.06
CA VAL A 4 -51.36 36.00 30.61
C VAL A 4 -51.04 34.92 29.56
N ALA A 5 -50.65 35.32 28.35
CA ALA A 5 -50.10 34.41 27.35
C ALA A 5 -48.60 34.69 27.25
N ALA A 6 -47.82 33.79 27.82
CA ALA A 6 -46.37 33.77 27.77
C ALA A 6 -45.90 33.49 26.34
N LEU A 7 -45.09 34.42 25.79
CA LEU A 7 -44.18 34.13 24.69
C LEU A 7 -43.00 33.36 25.27
N ALA A 8 -43.01 32.04 25.15
CA ALA A 8 -41.86 31.19 25.43
C ALA A 8 -41.10 30.92 24.12
N LEU A 9 -39.80 31.17 24.18
CA LEU A 9 -38.83 31.04 23.12
C LEU A 9 -38.82 29.64 22.49
N LEU A 10 -38.99 29.59 21.16
CA LEU A 10 -38.53 28.48 20.33
C LEU A 10 -37.24 28.93 19.65
N TRP A 11 -36.10 28.68 20.31
CA TRP A 11 -34.80 28.72 19.66
C TRP A 11 -34.54 27.30 19.13
N PRO A 12 -34.63 27.04 17.81
CA PRO A 12 -34.19 25.77 17.28
C PRO A 12 -32.67 25.69 17.44
N GLY A 13 -32.18 24.58 17.99
CA GLY A 13 -30.75 24.32 18.19
C GLY A 13 -30.01 24.43 16.87
N MET A 14 -29.09 25.40 16.80
CA MET A 14 -28.07 25.40 15.75
C MET A 14 -27.17 24.19 16.02
N ALA A 15 -27.21 23.20 15.13
CA ALA A 15 -26.21 22.15 15.10
C ALA A 15 -24.85 22.83 14.88
N MET A 16 -24.02 22.88 15.93
CA MET A 16 -22.65 23.35 15.79
C MET A 16 -21.87 22.30 15.02
N ALA A 17 -21.49 22.63 13.79
CA ALA A 17 -20.52 21.86 13.05
C ALA A 17 -19.19 21.84 13.85
N LEU A 18 -18.61 20.66 14.03
CA LEU A 18 -17.32 20.51 14.70
C LEU A 18 -16.22 21.08 13.77
N GLU A 19 -15.90 22.36 13.94
CA GLU A 19 -14.79 23.00 13.25
C GLU A 19 -13.49 22.74 14.00
N LEU A 20 -12.65 21.87 13.44
CA LEU A 20 -11.33 21.59 13.97
C LEU A 20 -10.31 22.58 13.38
N PRO A 21 -9.34 23.05 14.18
CA PRO A 21 -8.41 24.08 13.75
C PRO A 21 -7.48 23.56 12.65
N LEU A 22 -7.34 24.34 11.58
CA LEU A 22 -6.38 24.09 10.51
C LEU A 22 -5.18 25.05 10.62
N PRO A 23 -3.97 24.63 10.23
CA PRO A 23 -2.81 25.52 10.17
C PRO A 23 -3.04 26.67 9.18
N GLU A 24 -2.44 27.83 9.46
CA GLU A 24 -2.45 28.95 8.51
C GLU A 24 -1.82 28.54 7.17
N GLY A 25 -2.45 28.96 6.08
CA GLY A 25 -1.99 28.64 4.73
C GLY A 25 -2.28 27.20 4.26
N ALA A 26 -3.03 26.40 5.02
CA ALA A 26 -3.47 25.08 4.58
C ALA A 26 -4.33 25.17 3.30
N VAL A 27 -3.91 24.47 2.25
CA VAL A 27 -4.60 24.40 0.96
C VAL A 27 -5.31 23.06 0.85
N LEU A 28 -6.63 23.06 0.69
CA LEU A 28 -7.41 21.85 0.47
C LEU A 28 -6.95 21.17 -0.83
N THR A 29 -6.54 19.90 -0.72
CA THR A 29 -6.12 19.09 -1.87
C THR A 29 -7.21 18.12 -2.32
N ALA A 30 -8.04 17.65 -1.39
CA ALA A 30 -9.15 16.75 -1.70
C ALA A 30 -10.22 16.76 -0.61
N GLU A 31 -11.44 16.42 -1.04
CA GLU A 31 -12.61 16.24 -0.19
C GLU A 31 -13.46 15.10 -0.75
N ARG A 32 -13.84 14.16 0.12
CA ARG A 32 -14.77 13.07 -0.17
C ARG A 32 -15.83 13.04 0.91
N ARG A 33 -17.09 12.87 0.51
CA ARG A 33 -18.24 12.74 1.42
C ARG A 33 -19.05 11.52 1.05
N ALA A 34 -19.38 10.72 2.04
CA ALA A 34 -20.35 9.65 1.95
C ALA A 34 -21.44 9.90 3.01
N GLU A 35 -22.70 9.92 2.58
CA GLU A 35 -23.82 10.22 3.49
C GLU A 35 -24.10 9.10 4.48
N ALA A 36 -23.81 7.86 4.08
CA ALA A 36 -23.89 6.66 4.90
C ALA A 36 -22.76 5.72 4.48
N ALA A 37 -21.77 5.54 5.33
CA ALA A 37 -20.66 4.63 5.13
C ALA A 37 -20.17 4.08 6.48
N GLU A 38 -19.45 2.98 6.44
CA GLU A 38 -18.67 2.48 7.57
C GLU A 38 -17.23 2.99 7.45
N HIS A 39 -16.65 3.39 8.58
CA HIS A 39 -15.25 3.75 8.68
C HIS A 39 -14.56 2.89 9.74
N ALA A 40 -13.44 2.26 9.37
CA ALA A 40 -12.62 1.47 10.27
C ALA A 40 -11.65 2.39 11.04
N LEU A 41 -12.07 2.89 12.20
CA LEU A 41 -11.29 3.81 13.02
C LEU A 41 -10.18 3.06 13.78
N PRO A 42 -8.89 3.37 13.56
CA PRO A 42 -7.79 2.75 14.29
C PRO A 42 -7.82 3.10 15.78
N THR A 43 -7.79 2.09 16.65
CA THR A 43 -7.86 2.25 18.12
C THR A 43 -6.56 1.91 18.83
N GLY A 44 -5.56 1.39 18.10
CA GLY A 44 -4.27 0.99 18.66
C GLY A 44 -3.16 0.91 17.62
N PRO A 45 -1.89 0.80 18.06
CA PRO A 45 -0.76 0.63 17.15
C PRO A 45 -0.75 -0.76 16.50
N ALA A 46 -0.16 -0.86 15.31
CA ALA A 46 0.07 -2.10 14.60
C ALA A 46 1.23 -2.90 15.23
N ARG A 47 1.08 -4.23 15.32
CA ARG A 47 2.09 -5.17 15.85
C ARG A 47 2.10 -6.44 14.99
N ASP A 48 3.01 -6.49 14.02
CA ASP A 48 3.18 -7.60 13.07
C ASP A 48 1.90 -7.98 12.28
N ALA A 49 0.91 -7.08 12.25
CA ALA A 49 -0.38 -7.16 11.59
C ALA A 49 -0.98 -5.74 11.44
N PRO A 50 -2.02 -5.54 10.60
CA PRO A 50 -2.76 -4.28 10.53
C PRO A 50 -3.24 -3.80 11.91
N PRO A 51 -3.42 -2.48 12.12
CA PRO A 51 -3.83 -1.96 13.42
C PRO A 51 -5.22 -2.46 13.81
N PRO A 52 -5.50 -2.62 15.12
CA PRO A 52 -6.86 -2.86 15.57
C PRO A 52 -7.75 -1.66 15.22
N VAL A 53 -8.96 -1.96 14.73
CA VAL A 53 -9.94 -0.96 14.29
C VAL A 53 -11.29 -1.18 14.97
N GLU A 54 -12.02 -0.09 15.21
CA GLU A 54 -13.43 -0.06 15.57
C GLU A 54 -14.22 0.41 14.34
N THR A 55 -15.20 -0.37 13.90
CA THR A 55 -16.02 -0.01 12.72
C THR A 55 -17.17 0.88 13.16
N ILE A 56 -17.26 2.08 12.61
CA ILE A 56 -18.24 3.10 12.97
C ILE A 56 -19.03 3.49 11.73
N GLY A 57 -20.36 3.36 11.80
CA GLY A 57 -21.27 3.76 10.74
C GLY A 57 -21.76 5.19 10.90
N GLY A 58 -21.91 5.92 9.79
CA GLY A 58 -22.49 7.26 9.79
C GLY A 58 -22.20 8.04 8.51
N GLY A 59 -22.38 9.36 8.55
CA GLY A 59 -21.89 10.24 7.51
C GLY A 59 -20.38 10.41 7.63
N VAL A 60 -19.62 10.00 6.61
CA VAL A 60 -18.16 10.04 6.60
C VAL A 60 -17.68 11.16 5.68
N GLU A 61 -16.93 12.12 6.23
CA GLU A 61 -16.25 13.16 5.47
C GLU A 61 -14.73 13.00 5.63
N THR A 62 -14.03 12.79 4.52
CA THR A 62 -12.56 12.74 4.47
C THR A 62 -12.04 13.93 3.69
N ARG A 63 -11.22 14.76 4.33
CA ARG A 63 -10.57 15.93 3.73
C ARG A 63 -9.06 15.84 3.88
N ALA A 64 -8.33 16.31 2.88
CA ALA A 64 -6.88 16.43 2.93
C ALA A 64 -6.41 17.85 2.56
N TRP A 65 -5.31 18.25 3.19
CA TRP A 65 -4.69 19.55 2.99
C TRP A 65 -3.18 19.41 2.80
N ARG A 66 -2.65 20.31 1.97
CA ARG A 66 -1.23 20.59 1.85
C ARG A 66 -0.90 21.87 2.60
N ILE A 67 0.14 21.83 3.42
CA ILE A 67 0.60 22.95 4.23
C ILE A 67 1.96 23.42 3.67
N PRO A 68 2.05 24.66 3.15
CA PRO A 68 3.30 25.20 2.61
C PRO A 68 4.30 25.54 3.73
N ALA A 69 5.58 25.65 3.36
CA ALA A 69 6.64 26.04 4.30
C ALA A 69 6.44 27.48 4.84
N PRO A 70 6.81 27.75 6.10
CA PRO A 70 7.42 26.84 7.06
C PRO A 70 6.38 25.92 7.74
N VAL A 71 6.66 24.61 7.77
CA VAL A 71 5.74 23.60 8.33
C VAL A 71 6.24 23.12 9.69
N PRO A 72 5.41 23.13 10.75
CA PRO A 72 5.77 22.53 12.02
C PRO A 72 5.94 21.00 11.89
N PRO A 73 6.63 20.34 12.84
CA PRO A 73 6.66 18.88 12.88
C PRO A 73 5.24 18.30 13.03
N PRO A 74 4.98 17.04 12.62
CA PRO A 74 3.66 16.42 12.68
C PRO A 74 2.97 16.54 14.05
N ALA A 75 3.74 16.48 15.15
CA ALA A 75 3.21 16.72 16.49
C ALA A 75 2.61 18.13 16.67
N GLY A 76 3.25 19.15 16.09
CA GLY A 76 2.74 20.52 16.11
C GLY A 76 1.50 20.72 15.22
N LEU A 77 1.32 19.90 14.18
CA LEU A 77 0.10 19.91 13.36
C LEU A 77 -1.09 19.28 14.10
N VAL A 78 -0.85 18.19 14.84
CA VAL A 78 -1.90 17.45 15.56
C VAL A 78 -2.27 18.11 16.89
N ALA A 79 -1.34 18.78 17.58
CA ALA A 79 -1.58 19.31 18.93
C ALA A 79 -2.79 20.26 19.05
N PRO A 80 -3.00 21.25 18.16
CA PRO A 80 -4.18 22.11 18.23
C PRO A 80 -5.49 21.34 18.00
N ILE A 81 -5.47 20.35 17.09
CA ILE A 81 -6.63 19.52 16.77
C ILE A 81 -6.99 18.63 17.97
N ARG A 82 -5.97 18.03 18.61
CA ARG A 82 -6.14 17.25 19.84
C ARG A 82 -6.80 18.07 20.95
N ALA A 83 -6.30 19.28 21.20
CA ALA A 83 -6.87 20.17 22.21
C ALA A 83 -8.33 20.57 21.89
N ALA A 84 -8.64 20.81 20.61
CA ALA A 84 -10.01 21.08 20.17
C ALA A 84 -10.94 19.88 20.36
N LEU A 85 -10.47 18.65 20.08
CA LEU A 85 -11.21 17.42 20.29
C LEU A 85 -11.50 17.19 21.79
N GLU A 86 -10.50 17.36 22.65
CA GLU A 86 -10.69 17.23 24.10
C GLU A 86 -11.66 18.29 24.65
N THR A 87 -11.56 19.54 24.19
CA THR A 87 -12.50 20.61 24.56
C THR A 87 -13.92 20.32 24.07
N ALA A 88 -14.05 19.67 22.92
CA ALA A 88 -15.33 19.21 22.37
C ALA A 88 -15.84 17.90 23.01
N GLY A 89 -15.17 17.37 24.03
CA GLY A 89 -15.59 16.19 24.79
C GLY A 89 -15.33 14.86 24.09
N PHE A 90 -14.40 14.79 23.14
CA PHE A 90 -13.96 13.53 22.55
C PHE A 90 -12.95 12.81 23.47
N GLU A 91 -13.12 11.49 23.59
CA GLU A 91 -12.15 10.57 24.15
C GLU A 91 -11.08 10.25 23.10
N ILE A 92 -9.81 10.48 23.42
CA ILE A 92 -8.68 10.11 22.54
C ILE A 92 -8.40 8.61 22.68
N LEU A 93 -8.47 7.87 21.58
CA LEU A 93 -8.26 6.41 21.54
C LEU A 93 -6.81 6.07 21.21
N LEU A 94 -6.27 6.67 20.15
CA LEU A 94 -4.90 6.48 19.70
C LEU A 94 -4.23 7.83 19.48
N ASP A 95 -3.01 7.97 19.98
CA ASP A 95 -2.12 9.09 19.66
C ASP A 95 -0.69 8.58 19.59
N CYS A 96 -0.18 8.35 18.38
CA CYS A 96 1.12 7.71 18.17
C CYS A 96 1.89 8.42 17.06
N ALA A 97 3.22 8.31 17.09
CA ALA A 97 4.11 8.81 16.04
C ALA A 97 4.85 7.65 15.37
N ASP A 98 5.11 7.78 14.07
CA ASP A 98 6.07 6.97 13.31
C ASP A 98 6.08 5.45 13.64
N ARG A 99 7.18 4.95 14.20
CA ARG A 99 7.39 3.56 14.62
C ARG A 99 6.54 3.18 15.83
N ALA A 100 6.18 4.14 16.70
CA ALA A 100 5.28 3.86 17.81
C ALA A 100 3.86 3.53 17.34
N CYS A 101 3.46 3.98 16.13
CA CYS A 101 2.23 3.50 15.49
C CYS A 101 2.37 2.10 14.90
N GLY A 102 3.59 1.61 14.63
CA GLY A 102 3.86 0.39 13.87
C GLY A 102 4.39 0.64 12.45
N GLY A 103 4.64 1.90 12.07
CA GLY A 103 5.31 2.26 10.81
C GLY A 103 4.56 1.79 9.56
N TYR A 104 5.17 0.84 8.83
CA TYR A 104 4.64 0.31 7.57
C TYR A 104 3.27 -0.36 7.76
N GLU A 105 3.16 -1.34 8.67
CA GLU A 105 1.91 -2.08 8.91
C GLU A 105 0.75 -1.15 9.29
N PHE A 106 1.05 -0.10 10.06
CA PHE A 106 0.04 0.91 10.41
C PHE A 106 -0.39 1.71 9.19
N ARG A 107 0.56 2.30 8.45
CA ARG A 107 0.24 3.16 7.30
C ARG A 107 -0.54 2.42 6.22
N TYR A 108 -0.21 1.16 5.94
CA TYR A 108 -0.89 0.38 4.92
C TYR A 108 -2.17 -0.30 5.42
N GLY A 109 -2.40 -0.33 6.73
CA GLY A 109 -3.60 -0.87 7.37
C GLY A 109 -4.69 0.16 7.68
N ILE A 110 -4.52 1.44 7.30
CA ILE A 110 -5.51 2.50 7.52
C ILE A 110 -5.94 3.15 6.21
N GLU A 111 -7.13 3.76 6.20
CA GLU A 111 -7.64 4.49 5.04
C GLU A 111 -6.89 5.83 4.86
N VAL A 112 -6.19 5.97 3.74
CA VAL A 112 -5.46 7.19 3.36
C VAL A 112 -5.78 7.53 1.91
N LEU A 113 -6.07 8.80 1.64
CA LEU A 113 -6.23 9.29 0.29
C LEU A 113 -4.94 9.04 -0.52
N PRO A 114 -5.06 8.72 -1.83
CA PRO A 114 -3.89 8.45 -2.64
C PRO A 114 -3.04 9.72 -2.86
N PRO A 115 -1.81 9.59 -3.37
CA PRO A 115 -1.09 10.70 -3.98
C PRO A 115 -1.78 11.13 -5.30
N PRO A 116 -1.78 12.44 -5.66
CA PRO A 116 -1.08 13.56 -5.02
C PRO A 116 -1.86 14.26 -3.90
N GLU A 117 -3.06 13.79 -3.55
CA GLU A 117 -3.95 14.42 -2.56
C GLU A 117 -3.35 14.37 -1.16
N MET A 118 -2.77 13.22 -0.78
CA MET A 118 -2.14 12.99 0.52
C MET A 118 -0.80 12.25 0.34
N HIS A 119 0.20 12.62 1.15
CA HIS A 119 1.51 11.96 1.14
C HIS A 119 1.97 11.70 2.58
N VAL A 120 2.46 10.49 2.82
CA VAL A 120 2.88 10.04 4.16
C VAL A 120 4.33 9.63 4.16
N ASP A 121 5.16 10.39 4.88
CA ASP A 121 6.53 10.01 5.18
C ASP A 121 6.52 9.06 6.39
N LEU A 122 6.87 7.79 6.18
CA LEU A 122 6.91 6.76 7.22
C LEU A 122 7.88 7.09 8.37
N GLY A 123 8.85 7.98 8.15
CA GLY A 123 9.78 8.48 9.16
C GLY A 123 9.31 9.76 9.87
N ALA A 124 8.21 10.37 9.43
CA ALA A 124 7.75 11.67 9.92
C ALA A 124 6.22 11.82 9.83
N PHE A 125 5.48 10.91 10.46
CA PHE A 125 4.02 11.01 10.60
C PHE A 125 3.55 10.85 12.04
N ARG A 126 2.34 11.35 12.32
CA ARG A 126 1.59 11.16 13.56
C ARG A 126 0.14 10.87 13.24
N TYR A 127 -0.46 9.95 13.99
CA TYR A 127 -1.86 9.62 13.87
C TYR A 127 -2.57 9.85 15.20
N LEU A 128 -3.77 10.42 15.14
CA LEU A 128 -4.68 10.63 16.26
C LEU A 128 -6.07 10.10 15.89
N SER A 129 -6.67 9.27 16.74
CA SER A 129 -8.10 8.96 16.67
C SER A 129 -8.81 9.31 17.96
N ALA A 130 -10.05 9.76 17.82
CA ALA A 130 -10.89 10.13 18.94
C ALA A 130 -12.35 9.80 18.66
N ARG A 131 -13.12 9.52 19.70
CA ARG A 131 -14.56 9.26 19.60
C ARG A 131 -15.34 10.02 20.67
N ARG A 132 -16.62 10.22 20.45
CA ARG A 132 -17.54 10.80 21.41
C ARG A 132 -18.91 10.17 21.26
N ASP A 133 -19.37 9.55 22.33
CA ASP A 133 -20.76 9.13 22.46
C ASP A 133 -21.65 10.35 22.73
N GLY A 134 -22.65 10.57 21.88
CA GLY A 134 -23.64 11.63 22.03
C GLY A 134 -25.06 11.09 22.05
N PRO A 135 -26.06 11.92 22.40
CA PRO A 135 -27.48 11.55 22.34
C PRO A 135 -27.94 11.18 20.92
N ASP A 136 -27.29 11.73 19.90
CA ASP A 136 -27.59 11.50 18.49
C ASP A 136 -26.78 10.33 17.88
N GLY A 137 -25.92 9.67 18.68
CA GLY A 137 -25.08 8.53 18.28
C GLY A 137 -23.57 8.80 18.39
N LEU A 138 -22.77 7.84 17.90
CA LEU A 138 -21.30 7.86 18.00
C LEU A 138 -20.68 8.79 16.95
N SER A 139 -19.94 9.80 17.40
CA SER A 139 -19.10 10.64 16.54
C SER A 139 -17.64 10.16 16.62
N ALA A 140 -16.91 10.18 15.51
CA ALA A 140 -15.49 9.84 15.51
C ALA A 140 -14.67 10.76 14.61
N VAL A 141 -13.39 10.90 14.95
CA VAL A 141 -12.42 11.69 14.19
C VAL A 141 -11.10 10.93 14.09
N GLY A 142 -10.61 10.75 12.88
CA GLY A 142 -9.26 10.29 12.57
C GLY A 142 -8.44 11.43 11.96
N VAL A 143 -7.20 11.62 12.41
CA VAL A 143 -6.29 12.67 11.94
C VAL A 143 -4.93 12.06 11.65
N LEU A 144 -4.47 12.24 10.41
CA LEU A 144 -3.16 11.80 9.96
C LEU A 144 -2.35 13.01 9.51
N ALA A 145 -1.28 13.32 10.23
CA ALA A 145 -0.34 14.39 9.86
C ALA A 145 0.99 13.78 9.43
N SER A 146 1.57 14.33 8.36
CA SER A 146 2.84 13.89 7.79
C SER A 146 3.64 15.09 7.32
N ARG A 147 4.97 14.98 7.32
CA ARG A 147 5.87 15.99 6.76
C ARG A 147 6.85 15.34 5.80
N ALA A 148 6.73 15.66 4.52
CA ALA A 148 7.68 15.25 3.50
C ALA A 148 8.47 16.46 3.00
N ALA A 149 9.80 16.38 3.12
CA ALA A 149 10.70 17.50 2.83
C ALA A 149 10.29 18.79 3.57
N GLN A 150 9.79 19.79 2.83
CA GLN A 150 9.36 21.09 3.35
C GLN A 150 7.84 21.29 3.26
N THR A 151 7.08 20.23 3.02
CA THR A 151 5.63 20.29 2.85
C THR A 151 4.94 19.43 3.89
N GLY A 152 3.92 20.00 4.52
CA GLY A 152 3.05 19.31 5.46
C GLY A 152 1.86 18.73 4.74
N HIS A 153 1.42 17.58 5.20
CA HIS A 153 0.24 16.89 4.72
C HIS A 153 -0.63 16.55 5.92
N LEU A 154 -1.92 16.88 5.83
CA LEU A 154 -2.90 16.60 6.86
C LEU A 154 -4.11 15.95 6.20
N GLN A 155 -4.54 14.80 6.70
CA GLN A 155 -5.83 14.21 6.37
C GLN A 155 -6.66 14.14 7.64
N MET A 156 -7.94 14.49 7.53
CA MET A 156 -8.92 14.34 8.59
C MET A 156 -10.12 13.60 8.06
N THR A 157 -10.55 12.58 8.81
CA THR A 157 -11.78 11.83 8.56
C THR A 157 -12.70 12.07 9.74
N ILE A 158 -13.88 12.61 9.48
CA ILE A 158 -14.91 12.90 10.48
C ILE A 158 -16.08 11.98 10.19
N VAL A 159 -16.47 11.20 11.18
CA VAL A 159 -17.68 10.38 11.17
C VAL A 159 -18.72 11.08 12.04
N THR A 160 -19.83 11.46 11.43
CA THR A 160 -20.98 12.04 12.12
C THR A 160 -22.06 10.99 12.32
N PRO A 161 -22.72 10.97 13.49
CA PRO A 161 -23.89 10.15 13.68
C PRO A 161 -24.94 10.56 12.65
N ARG A 162 -25.36 9.60 11.84
CA ARG A 162 -26.56 9.68 11.04
C ARG A 162 -27.28 8.39 11.25
N ASP A 163 -28.59 8.47 11.48
CA ASP A 163 -29.44 7.32 11.25
C ASP A 163 -29.20 6.89 9.81
N ALA A 164 -28.78 5.64 9.63
CA ALA A 164 -28.85 5.04 8.31
C ALA A 164 -30.28 5.30 7.82
N PRO A 165 -30.49 5.85 6.60
CA PRO A 165 -31.84 5.91 6.08
C PRO A 165 -32.44 4.52 6.27
N GLU A 166 -33.55 4.45 6.99
CA GLU A 166 -34.26 3.21 7.22
C GLU A 166 -34.77 2.80 5.84
N ILE A 167 -33.91 2.12 5.08
CA ILE A 167 -34.31 1.27 4.00
C ILE A 167 -35.05 0.19 4.75
N ALA A 168 -36.34 0.42 4.98
CA ALA A 168 -37.27 -0.62 5.33
C ALA A 168 -36.89 -1.79 4.43
N PRO A 169 -36.63 -2.98 4.98
CA PRO A 169 -36.40 -4.13 4.14
C PRO A 169 -37.69 -4.31 3.36
N GLN A 170 -37.75 -3.71 2.17
CA GLN A 170 -38.21 -4.45 1.04
C GLN A 170 -37.33 -5.68 1.12
N ALA A 171 -37.93 -6.76 1.62
CA ALA A 171 -37.71 -8.03 1.00
C ALA A 171 -37.84 -7.74 -0.50
N SER A 172 -36.71 -7.40 -1.12
CA SER A 172 -36.33 -8.04 -2.35
C SER A 172 -36.47 -9.51 -2.01
N ALA A 173 -37.70 -10.02 -2.16
CA ALA A 173 -37.92 -11.43 -2.41
C ALA A 173 -36.77 -11.80 -3.33
N PRO A 174 -35.98 -12.83 -3.01
CA PRO A 174 -34.76 -13.13 -3.73
C PRO A 174 -35.16 -13.07 -5.19
N THR A 175 -34.77 -12.00 -5.88
CA THR A 175 -34.94 -11.95 -7.31
C THR A 175 -33.81 -12.85 -7.69
N ALA A 176 -34.15 -14.13 -7.68
CA ALA A 176 -33.30 -15.21 -8.07
C ALA A 176 -32.66 -14.80 -9.40
N ALA A 177 -31.59 -15.47 -9.75
CA ALA A 177 -31.04 -15.57 -11.09
C ALA A 177 -31.99 -15.21 -12.29
N SER A 178 -33.30 -15.43 -12.19
CA SER A 178 -34.35 -14.99 -13.13
C SER A 178 -34.51 -13.48 -13.35
N GLY A 179 -34.24 -12.61 -12.37
CA GLY A 179 -34.47 -11.16 -12.50
C GLY A 179 -33.41 -10.42 -13.33
N PHE A 180 -32.15 -10.81 -13.12
CA PHE A 180 -31.00 -10.24 -13.82
C PHE A 180 -31.06 -10.47 -15.34
N ALA A 181 -31.36 -11.71 -15.75
CA ALA A 181 -31.53 -12.09 -17.15
C ALA A 181 -32.67 -11.30 -17.82
N ALA A 182 -33.81 -11.18 -17.13
CA ALA A 182 -34.95 -10.41 -17.63
C ALA A 182 -34.66 -8.89 -17.70
N ALA A 183 -33.89 -8.34 -16.76
CA ALA A 183 -33.45 -6.95 -16.78
C ALA A 183 -32.49 -6.68 -17.95
N LEU A 184 -31.54 -7.58 -18.22
CA LEU A 184 -30.67 -7.48 -19.41
C LEU A 184 -31.46 -7.52 -20.73
N ASP A 185 -32.43 -8.42 -20.85
CA ASP A 185 -33.26 -8.54 -22.06
C ASP A 185 -34.17 -7.31 -22.26
N ARG A 186 -34.64 -6.67 -21.18
CA ARG A 186 -35.54 -5.51 -21.23
C ARG A 186 -34.80 -4.17 -21.35
N ASP A 187 -33.78 -3.97 -20.54
CA ASP A 187 -33.15 -2.66 -20.29
C ASP A 187 -31.77 -2.55 -20.96
N GLY A 188 -31.22 -3.65 -21.49
CA GLY A 188 -29.90 -3.70 -22.15
C GLY A 188 -28.71 -3.56 -21.19
N HIS A 189 -28.96 -3.35 -19.90
CA HIS A 189 -27.98 -3.29 -18.83
C HIS A 189 -28.62 -3.78 -17.52
N ALA A 190 -27.80 -4.35 -16.63
CA ALA A 190 -28.23 -4.74 -15.29
C ALA A 190 -27.01 -4.72 -14.35
N VAL A 191 -27.24 -4.41 -13.06
CA VAL A 191 -26.21 -4.48 -12.04
C VAL A 191 -26.01 -5.94 -11.62
N LEU A 192 -24.74 -6.37 -11.57
CA LEU A 192 -24.36 -7.71 -11.16
C LEU A 192 -23.81 -7.67 -9.73
N ASP A 193 -24.71 -7.74 -8.76
CA ASP A 193 -24.37 -7.68 -7.33
C ASP A 193 -23.86 -9.02 -6.80
N GLY A 194 -23.21 -9.01 -5.63
CA GLY A 194 -22.80 -10.24 -4.92
C GLY A 194 -21.49 -10.87 -5.39
N ILE A 195 -20.66 -10.13 -6.12
CA ILE A 195 -19.28 -10.50 -6.47
C ILE A 195 -18.33 -9.84 -5.48
N SER A 196 -17.62 -10.61 -4.66
CA SER A 196 -16.64 -10.10 -3.70
C SER A 196 -15.30 -10.84 -3.79
N PHE A 197 -14.22 -10.10 -3.58
CA PHE A 197 -12.84 -10.61 -3.50
C PHE A 197 -12.26 -10.23 -2.14
N ALA A 198 -11.57 -11.16 -1.48
CA ALA A 198 -10.77 -10.78 -0.31
C ALA A 198 -9.57 -9.90 -0.75
N PRO A 199 -9.11 -8.94 0.08
CA PRO A 199 -7.97 -8.10 -0.26
C PRO A 199 -6.73 -8.93 -0.63
N GLY A 200 -6.14 -8.68 -1.80
CA GLY A 200 -4.98 -9.43 -2.31
C GLY A 200 -5.29 -10.85 -2.79
N ALA A 201 -6.55 -11.29 -2.73
CA ALA A 201 -7.01 -12.57 -3.28
C ALA A 201 -7.73 -12.34 -4.61
N ALA A 202 -7.41 -13.17 -5.59
CA ALA A 202 -8.12 -13.24 -6.86
C ALA A 202 -9.10 -14.41 -6.90
N VAL A 203 -9.48 -14.96 -5.75
CA VAL A 203 -10.42 -16.08 -5.63
C VAL A 203 -11.76 -15.51 -5.17
N LEU A 204 -12.82 -15.79 -5.93
CA LEU A 204 -14.20 -15.55 -5.47
C LEU A 204 -14.40 -16.37 -4.19
N GLY A 205 -14.99 -15.79 -3.13
CA GLY A 205 -15.19 -16.50 -1.87
C GLY A 205 -15.86 -17.88 -2.05
N GLU A 206 -15.69 -18.79 -1.08
CA GLU A 206 -16.09 -20.22 -1.18
C GLU A 206 -17.58 -20.49 -1.51
N ALA A 207 -18.44 -19.46 -1.55
CA ALA A 207 -19.83 -19.60 -1.95
C ALA A 207 -20.01 -19.42 -3.47
N PRO A 208 -20.70 -20.34 -4.17
CA PRO A 208 -21.04 -20.15 -5.58
C PRO A 208 -21.86 -18.87 -5.75
N SER A 209 -21.34 -17.91 -6.52
CA SER A 209 -22.04 -16.67 -6.80
C SER A 209 -23.22 -16.99 -7.74
N ALA A 210 -24.41 -17.19 -7.18
CA ALA A 210 -25.65 -17.33 -7.92
C ALA A 210 -25.83 -16.30 -9.07
N PRO A 211 -25.34 -15.05 -8.96
CA PRO A 211 -25.35 -14.08 -10.06
C PRO A 211 -24.49 -14.49 -11.27
N LEU A 212 -23.28 -15.04 -11.08
CA LEU A 212 -22.45 -15.50 -12.19
C LEU A 212 -23.03 -16.74 -12.87
N THR A 213 -23.62 -17.66 -12.10
CA THR A 213 -24.32 -18.83 -12.66
C THR A 213 -25.51 -18.40 -13.52
N ALA A 214 -26.26 -17.39 -13.08
CA ALA A 214 -27.37 -16.81 -13.84
C ALA A 214 -26.91 -16.18 -15.15
N LEU A 215 -25.83 -15.40 -15.10
CA LEU A 215 -25.22 -14.78 -16.27
C LEU A 215 -24.72 -15.83 -17.27
N ALA A 216 -24.04 -16.87 -16.79
CA ALA A 216 -23.57 -17.98 -17.62
C ALA A 216 -24.73 -18.69 -18.33
N GLY A 217 -25.83 -18.98 -17.61
CA GLY A 217 -27.04 -19.56 -18.21
C GLY A 217 -27.70 -18.65 -19.25
N TRP A 218 -27.76 -17.34 -18.99
CA TRP A 218 -28.30 -16.36 -19.94
C TRP A 218 -27.45 -16.24 -21.22
N LEU A 219 -26.11 -16.30 -21.10
CA LEU A 219 -25.20 -16.33 -22.24
C LEU A 219 -25.33 -17.63 -23.04
N ALA A 220 -25.40 -18.79 -22.36
CA ALA A 220 -25.56 -20.09 -22.99
C ALA A 220 -26.87 -20.22 -23.78
N ALA A 221 -27.95 -19.57 -23.33
CA ALA A 221 -29.25 -19.60 -24.01
C ALA A 221 -29.25 -18.90 -25.38
N SER A 222 -28.26 -18.06 -25.70
CA SER A 222 -28.14 -17.42 -27.02
C SER A 222 -26.68 -17.04 -27.34
N PRO A 223 -25.96 -17.89 -28.09
CA PRO A 223 -24.52 -17.69 -28.39
C PRO A 223 -24.18 -16.42 -29.18
N SER A 224 -25.18 -15.78 -29.79
CA SER A 224 -25.02 -14.50 -30.52
C SER A 224 -25.10 -13.26 -29.62
N ARG A 225 -25.45 -13.41 -28.34
CA ARG A 225 -25.52 -12.29 -27.38
C ARG A 225 -24.12 -11.74 -27.11
N ARG A 226 -24.06 -10.44 -26.87
CA ARG A 226 -22.84 -9.71 -26.51
C ARG A 226 -23.12 -8.89 -25.26
N LEU A 227 -22.22 -8.97 -24.30
CA LEU A 227 -22.30 -8.26 -23.03
C LEU A 227 -21.01 -7.46 -22.82
N VAL A 228 -21.12 -6.29 -22.22
CA VAL A 228 -19.98 -5.52 -21.69
C VAL A 228 -20.12 -5.49 -20.18
N LEU A 229 -19.08 -5.90 -19.47
CA LEU A 229 -19.06 -5.84 -18.01
C LEU A 229 -18.39 -4.53 -17.61
N VAL A 230 -19.16 -3.60 -17.03
CA VAL A 230 -18.64 -2.31 -16.57
C VAL A 230 -18.50 -2.35 -15.06
N GLY A 231 -17.29 -2.62 -14.58
CA GLY A 231 -16.94 -2.58 -13.17
C GLY A 231 -16.27 -1.26 -12.79
N HIS A 232 -16.63 -0.73 -11.63
CA HIS A 232 -15.83 0.26 -10.91
C HIS A 232 -15.18 -0.52 -9.77
N THR A 233 -13.85 -0.66 -9.79
CA THR A 233 -13.14 -1.29 -8.68
C THR A 233 -12.47 -0.20 -7.88
N ASP A 234 -13.02 0.04 -6.71
CA ASP A 234 -12.50 0.94 -5.70
C ASP A 234 -11.12 0.38 -5.30
N MET A 235 -10.06 1.13 -5.63
CA MET A 235 -8.68 0.93 -5.16
C MET A 235 -7.85 -0.26 -5.67
N THR A 236 -8.17 -0.95 -6.78
CA THR A 236 -7.30 -2.07 -7.26
C THR A 236 -6.48 -1.82 -8.52
N GLY A 237 -6.65 -0.71 -9.23
CA GLY A 237 -5.81 -0.39 -10.41
C GLY A 237 -5.92 -1.39 -11.57
N ALA A 238 -7.02 -2.13 -11.66
CA ALA A 238 -7.30 -3.04 -12.78
C ALA A 238 -7.54 -2.23 -14.07
N LEU A 239 -6.84 -2.61 -15.14
CA LEU A 239 -6.98 -2.07 -16.50
C LEU A 239 -8.20 -2.61 -17.22
N ASP A 240 -8.55 -3.87 -16.97
CA ASP A 240 -9.63 -4.58 -17.65
C ASP A 240 -10.06 -5.79 -16.81
N ILE A 241 -11.31 -6.20 -16.98
CA ILE A 241 -11.86 -7.44 -16.43
C ILE A 241 -12.54 -8.16 -17.58
N LEU A 242 -12.11 -9.40 -17.82
CA LEU A 242 -12.57 -10.23 -18.93
C LEU A 242 -13.25 -11.49 -18.38
N LEU A 243 -14.31 -11.91 -19.05
CA LEU A 243 -14.99 -13.18 -18.82
C LEU A 243 -14.68 -14.10 -20.00
N LEU A 244 -14.09 -15.25 -19.71
CA LEU A 244 -13.73 -16.27 -20.71
C LEU A 244 -14.63 -17.49 -20.57
N ASP A 245 -15.05 -18.06 -21.71
CA ASP A 245 -15.73 -19.36 -21.77
C ASP A 245 -14.76 -20.53 -21.50
N PRO A 246 -15.25 -21.77 -21.29
CA PRO A 246 -14.39 -22.94 -21.12
C PRO A 246 -13.42 -23.20 -22.28
N GLU A 247 -13.74 -22.69 -23.47
CA GLU A 247 -12.91 -22.77 -24.67
C GLU A 247 -11.93 -21.57 -24.80
N GLY A 248 -11.85 -20.72 -23.77
CA GLY A 248 -10.93 -19.59 -23.66
C GLY A 248 -11.32 -18.37 -24.49
N HIS A 249 -12.51 -18.31 -25.07
CA HIS A 249 -12.99 -17.14 -25.79
C HIS A 249 -13.53 -16.08 -24.83
N GLU A 250 -13.17 -14.83 -25.11
CA GLU A 250 -13.75 -13.67 -24.44
C GLU A 250 -15.25 -13.51 -24.77
N ILE A 251 -16.09 -13.69 -23.74
CA ILE A 251 -17.54 -13.51 -23.80
C ILE A 251 -17.93 -12.08 -23.44
N ALA A 252 -17.22 -11.49 -22.47
CA ALA A 252 -17.42 -10.11 -22.03
C ALA A 252 -16.11 -9.48 -21.56
N GLY A 253 -16.00 -8.16 -21.70
CA GLY A 253 -14.86 -7.38 -21.22
C GLY A 253 -15.27 -5.94 -20.95
N ALA A 254 -14.50 -5.22 -20.14
CA ALA A 254 -14.72 -3.79 -19.89
C ALA A 254 -14.12 -2.91 -21.00
N GLY A 255 -13.11 -3.41 -21.73
CA GLY A 255 -12.48 -2.73 -22.86
C GLY A 255 -13.08 -3.05 -24.24
N ASN A 256 -12.81 -2.18 -25.22
CA ASN A 256 -13.08 -2.43 -26.63
C ASN A 256 -11.86 -3.12 -27.28
N ALA A 257 -11.84 -4.45 -27.34
CA ALA A 257 -10.81 -5.17 -28.11
C ALA A 257 -11.29 -6.50 -28.70
N LEU A 258 -10.53 -6.95 -29.70
CA LEU A 258 -10.81 -8.09 -30.59
C LEU A 258 -10.86 -9.41 -29.85
N ARG A 259 -11.90 -10.22 -30.15
CA ARG A 259 -12.02 -11.62 -29.73
C ARG A 259 -10.75 -12.40 -30.09
N ARG A 260 -10.03 -12.84 -29.06
CA ARG A 260 -9.01 -13.89 -29.13
C ARG A 260 -9.42 -14.99 -28.16
N SER A 261 -9.04 -16.22 -28.51
CA SER A 261 -9.05 -17.32 -27.53
C SER A 261 -7.70 -17.31 -26.81
N ASP A 262 -7.75 -17.36 -25.49
CA ASP A 262 -6.58 -17.52 -24.62
C ASP A 262 -6.38 -18.99 -24.20
N ALA A 263 -7.08 -19.93 -24.86
CA ALA A 263 -6.89 -21.37 -24.67
C ALA A 263 -5.44 -21.80 -24.94
N GLY A 264 -4.96 -22.77 -24.16
CA GLY A 264 -3.58 -23.26 -24.22
C GLY A 264 -2.56 -22.36 -23.54
N THR A 265 -2.95 -21.21 -22.98
CA THR A 265 -2.04 -20.42 -22.14
C THR A 265 -1.92 -21.02 -20.73
N PRO A 266 -0.72 -21.05 -20.11
CA PRO A 266 -0.54 -21.72 -18.81
C PRO A 266 -1.42 -21.16 -17.70
N TRP A 267 -1.70 -19.85 -17.74
CA TRP A 267 -2.56 -19.19 -16.75
C TRP A 267 -4.05 -19.51 -16.97
N PHE A 268 -4.49 -19.71 -18.21
CA PHE A 268 -5.87 -20.11 -18.50
C PHE A 268 -6.12 -21.57 -18.16
N GLU A 269 -5.25 -22.48 -18.61
CA GLU A 269 -5.36 -23.92 -18.32
C GLU A 269 -5.37 -24.17 -16.80
N ARG A 270 -4.49 -23.48 -16.06
CA ARG A 270 -4.46 -23.56 -14.61
C ARG A 270 -5.77 -23.09 -13.95
N ALA A 271 -6.40 -22.06 -14.51
CA ALA A 271 -7.72 -21.61 -14.08
C ALA A 271 -8.80 -22.64 -14.37
N MET A 272 -8.77 -23.27 -15.55
CA MET A 272 -9.70 -24.35 -15.89
C MET A 272 -9.53 -25.61 -15.00
N ASP A 273 -8.34 -25.84 -14.46
CA ASP A 273 -8.07 -26.87 -13.45
C ASP A 273 -8.60 -26.49 -12.03
N GLY A 274 -9.23 -25.33 -11.88
CA GLY A 274 -9.81 -24.87 -10.61
C GLY A 274 -8.82 -24.14 -9.69
N ALA A 275 -7.63 -23.76 -10.17
CA ALA A 275 -6.62 -23.02 -9.40
C ALA A 275 -6.42 -21.60 -9.94
N LEU A 276 -5.94 -20.65 -9.12
CA LEU A 276 -5.60 -19.32 -9.63
C LEU A 276 -4.45 -19.40 -10.64
N GLY A 277 -4.72 -18.93 -11.86
CA GLY A 277 -3.71 -18.67 -12.88
C GLY A 277 -3.10 -17.29 -12.70
N VAL A 278 -1.77 -17.19 -12.81
CA VAL A 278 -1.05 -15.91 -12.75
C VAL A 278 -0.07 -15.84 -13.90
N ALA A 279 -0.04 -14.70 -14.58
CA ALA A 279 0.98 -14.43 -15.59
C ALA A 279 1.39 -12.96 -15.60
N HIS A 280 2.57 -12.70 -16.14
CA HIS A 280 3.08 -11.36 -16.36
C HIS A 280 3.62 -11.28 -17.78
N LEU A 281 3.24 -10.24 -18.53
CA LEU A 281 3.64 -10.12 -19.93
C LEU A 281 3.59 -8.69 -20.43
N SER A 282 4.33 -8.43 -21.52
CA SER A 282 4.15 -7.22 -22.32
C SER A 282 2.95 -7.42 -23.25
N SER A 283 1.82 -6.82 -22.91
CA SER A 283 0.58 -7.01 -23.64
C SER A 283 0.56 -6.16 -24.89
N ARG A 284 0.42 -6.82 -26.05
CA ARG A 284 0.15 -6.13 -27.32
C ARG A 284 -1.24 -5.50 -27.35
N ARG A 285 -2.20 -6.05 -26.60
CA ARG A 285 -3.58 -5.52 -26.50
C ARG A 285 -3.60 -4.16 -25.81
N TYR A 286 -2.88 -4.03 -24.70
CA TYR A 286 -2.86 -2.80 -23.88
C TYR A 286 -1.66 -1.89 -24.18
N GLY A 287 -0.73 -2.35 -25.03
CA GLY A 287 0.50 -1.62 -25.37
C GLY A 287 1.44 -1.41 -24.19
N ARG A 288 1.33 -2.22 -23.14
CA ARG A 288 2.05 -2.06 -21.86
C ARG A 288 2.26 -3.39 -21.14
N ARG A 289 3.13 -3.38 -20.12
CA ARG A 289 3.35 -4.52 -19.23
C ARG A 289 2.16 -4.67 -18.28
N VAL A 290 1.66 -5.90 -18.15
CA VAL A 290 0.50 -6.21 -17.31
C VAL A 290 0.75 -7.44 -16.47
N PHE A 291 0.10 -7.49 -15.30
CA PHE A 291 -0.17 -8.75 -14.62
C PHE A 291 -1.57 -9.24 -14.99
N LEU A 292 -1.70 -10.56 -15.07
CA LEU A 292 -2.92 -11.28 -15.37
C LEU A 292 -3.21 -12.21 -14.20
N PHE A 293 -4.42 -12.11 -13.67
CA PHE A 293 -4.93 -13.00 -12.62
C PHE A 293 -6.20 -13.67 -13.14
N ALA A 294 -6.13 -14.99 -13.34
CA ALA A 294 -7.18 -15.79 -13.95
C ALA A 294 -7.83 -16.69 -12.90
N ALA A 295 -9.05 -16.35 -12.51
CA ALA A 295 -9.80 -17.02 -11.46
C ALA A 295 -10.87 -17.95 -12.05
N PRO A 296 -10.97 -19.22 -11.60
CA PRO A 296 -12.04 -20.12 -12.02
C PRO A 296 -13.42 -19.63 -11.57
N ILE A 297 -14.41 -19.85 -12.43
CA ILE A 297 -15.83 -19.75 -12.10
C ILE A 297 -16.37 -21.16 -12.05
N PHE A 298 -16.78 -21.64 -10.88
CA PHE A 298 -17.34 -22.98 -10.74
C PHE A 298 -18.83 -23.02 -11.09
N SER A 299 -19.23 -24.05 -11.82
CA SER A 299 -20.65 -24.41 -11.97
C SER A 299 -21.20 -24.98 -10.66
N PRO A 300 -22.54 -24.97 -10.46
CA PRO A 300 -23.17 -25.60 -9.29
C PRO A 300 -22.86 -27.09 -9.14
N ASP A 301 -22.56 -27.77 -10.25
CA ASP A 301 -22.27 -29.20 -10.29
C ASP A 301 -20.79 -29.52 -10.01
N GLY A 302 -19.95 -28.50 -9.78
CA GLY A 302 -18.53 -28.64 -9.42
C GLY A 302 -17.49 -28.35 -10.51
N PRO A 303 -17.67 -28.61 -11.82
CA PRO A 303 -16.65 -28.29 -12.81
C PRO A 303 -16.55 -26.77 -13.07
N VAL A 304 -15.39 -26.32 -13.57
CA VAL A 304 -15.17 -24.93 -13.98
C VAL A 304 -15.99 -24.62 -15.23
N ALA A 305 -16.84 -23.60 -15.13
CA ALA A 305 -17.74 -23.11 -16.18
C ALA A 305 -17.16 -21.97 -17.01
N GLY A 306 -16.01 -21.42 -16.60
CA GLY A 306 -15.35 -20.30 -17.26
C GLY A 306 -14.32 -19.65 -16.34
N VAL A 307 -13.75 -18.53 -16.79
CA VAL A 307 -12.67 -17.83 -16.07
C VAL A 307 -12.95 -16.33 -16.01
N VAL A 308 -12.78 -15.73 -14.83
CA VAL A 308 -12.65 -14.27 -14.69
C VAL A 308 -11.18 -13.91 -14.77
N LEU A 309 -10.81 -13.10 -15.74
CA LEU A 309 -9.45 -12.60 -15.91
C LEU A 309 -9.38 -11.12 -15.53
N VAL A 310 -8.57 -10.81 -14.53
CA VAL A 310 -8.28 -9.44 -14.09
C VAL A 310 -6.92 -9.03 -14.63
N VAL A 311 -6.89 -7.90 -15.34
CA VAL A 311 -5.67 -7.32 -15.93
C VAL A 311 -5.27 -6.10 -15.11
N THR A 312 -4.01 -6.01 -14.68
CA THR A 312 -3.51 -4.85 -13.93
C THR A 312 -2.31 -4.19 -14.58
N ASP A 313 -2.18 -2.87 -14.45
CA ASP A 313 -1.05 -2.11 -15.01
C ASP A 313 0.18 -2.21 -14.10
N VAL A 314 1.29 -2.69 -14.65
CA VAL A 314 2.57 -2.69 -13.93
C VAL A 314 3.07 -1.27 -13.69
N GLU A 315 2.83 -0.34 -14.62
CA GLU A 315 3.31 1.04 -14.53
C GLU A 315 2.65 1.79 -13.36
N ALA A 316 1.39 1.47 -13.07
CA ALA A 316 0.65 2.04 -11.94
C ALA A 316 1.29 1.63 -10.61
N ILE A 317 1.77 0.39 -10.51
CA ILE A 317 2.54 -0.09 -9.36
C ILE A 317 3.87 0.65 -9.29
N GLU A 318 4.64 0.74 -10.38
CA GLU A 318 5.94 1.42 -10.45
C GLU A 318 5.88 2.92 -10.13
N ALA A 319 4.77 3.59 -10.42
CA ALA A 319 4.61 5.02 -10.16
C ALA A 319 4.70 5.36 -8.67
N GLY A 320 4.19 4.50 -7.78
CA GLY A 320 4.09 4.80 -6.35
C GLY A 320 5.42 4.84 -5.59
N TRP A 321 6.49 4.31 -6.16
CA TRP A 321 7.76 4.06 -5.46
C TRP A 321 8.99 4.34 -6.33
N ARG A 322 8.79 5.01 -7.47
CA ARG A 322 9.88 5.40 -8.38
C ARG A 322 10.87 6.32 -7.66
N GLY A 323 12.16 5.97 -7.76
CA GLY A 323 13.23 6.74 -7.11
C GLY A 323 13.47 6.40 -5.63
N ASP A 324 12.62 5.59 -5.01
CA ASP A 324 12.81 5.14 -3.62
C ASP A 324 14.14 4.39 -3.45
N ARG A 325 14.63 4.36 -2.21
CA ARG A 325 15.83 3.61 -1.83
C ARG A 325 15.43 2.43 -0.94
N PRO A 326 16.07 1.25 -1.07
CA PRO A 326 17.13 0.90 -2.03
C PRO A 326 16.63 0.73 -3.47
N ALA A 327 17.55 0.51 -4.42
CA ALA A 327 17.14 0.10 -5.77
C ALA A 327 16.58 -1.32 -5.69
N LEU A 328 15.34 -1.49 -6.15
CA LEU A 328 14.62 -2.75 -6.10
C LEU A 328 14.08 -3.06 -7.50
N PHE A 329 14.19 -4.32 -7.89
CA PHE A 329 13.74 -4.80 -9.18
C PHE A 329 13.32 -6.26 -9.07
N PHE A 330 12.46 -6.69 -9.97
CA PHE A 330 11.92 -8.03 -10.01
C PHE A 330 12.29 -8.66 -11.33
N THR A 331 12.97 -9.80 -11.28
CA THR A 331 13.40 -10.54 -12.48
C THR A 331 12.47 -11.72 -12.73
N ASP A 332 12.19 -11.97 -14.02
CA ASP A 332 11.51 -13.19 -14.46
C ASP A 332 12.47 -14.39 -14.48
N GLU A 333 11.94 -15.57 -14.83
CA GLU A 333 12.72 -16.81 -14.94
C GLU A 333 13.88 -16.72 -15.94
N THR A 334 13.84 -15.77 -16.87
CA THR A 334 14.91 -15.50 -17.84
C THR A 334 15.97 -14.54 -17.31
N GLY A 335 15.81 -14.04 -16.08
CA GLY A 335 16.68 -13.02 -15.48
C GLY A 335 16.46 -11.63 -16.05
N ARG A 336 15.35 -11.38 -16.74
CA ARG A 336 14.99 -10.06 -17.26
C ARG A 336 14.19 -9.30 -16.22
N VAL A 337 14.56 -8.05 -15.99
CA VAL A 337 13.83 -7.16 -15.09
C VAL A 337 12.45 -6.85 -15.67
N PHE A 338 11.41 -7.31 -14.99
CA PHE A 338 10.02 -7.07 -15.37
C PHE A 338 9.41 -5.87 -14.63
N VAL A 339 9.73 -5.67 -13.34
CA VAL A 339 9.27 -4.53 -12.52
C VAL A 339 10.45 -3.85 -11.84
N SER A 340 10.50 -2.53 -11.74
CA SER A 340 11.59 -1.82 -11.06
C SER A 340 11.20 -0.42 -10.59
N ASN A 341 11.76 0.04 -9.45
CA ASN A 341 11.71 1.45 -9.05
C ASN A 341 12.77 2.34 -9.73
N ARG A 342 13.50 1.76 -10.68
CA ARG A 342 14.47 2.36 -11.59
C ARG A 342 14.06 2.01 -13.00
N SER A 343 13.42 2.94 -13.70
CA SER A 343 12.85 2.72 -15.04
C SER A 343 13.91 2.29 -16.06
N GLU A 344 15.17 2.70 -15.87
CA GLU A 344 16.32 2.32 -16.68
C GLU A 344 16.68 0.82 -16.61
N LEU A 345 16.23 0.11 -15.57
CA LEU A 345 16.47 -1.32 -15.43
C LEU A 345 15.39 -2.16 -16.11
N VAL A 346 14.19 -1.60 -16.32
CA VAL A 346 13.08 -2.33 -16.92
C VAL A 346 13.48 -2.91 -18.28
N GLY A 347 13.22 -4.20 -18.46
CA GLY A 347 13.52 -4.94 -19.68
C GLY A 347 15.00 -5.32 -19.84
N ARG A 348 15.89 -4.94 -18.92
CA ARG A 348 17.32 -5.31 -18.96
C ARG A 348 17.54 -6.68 -18.34
N THR A 349 18.51 -7.41 -18.88
CA THR A 349 19.11 -8.61 -18.26
C THR A 349 20.51 -8.30 -17.73
N ASP A 350 21.26 -7.46 -18.44
CA ASP A 350 22.53 -6.92 -17.96
C ASP A 350 22.35 -5.54 -17.33
N LEU A 351 22.53 -5.52 -16.02
CA LEU A 351 22.48 -4.35 -15.14
C LEU A 351 23.84 -3.64 -15.06
N GLY A 352 24.78 -3.89 -15.99
CA GLY A 352 26.13 -3.34 -15.95
C GLY A 352 26.96 -3.94 -14.81
N ARG A 353 26.70 -5.20 -14.45
CA ARG A 353 27.40 -5.87 -13.35
C ARG A 353 28.81 -6.24 -13.80
N VAL A 354 29.80 -5.59 -13.19
CA VAL A 354 31.23 -5.77 -13.49
C VAL A 354 31.80 -6.99 -12.74
N SER A 355 31.43 -7.16 -11.46
CA SER A 355 31.96 -8.27 -10.65
C SER A 355 31.03 -8.64 -9.50
N ARG A 356 31.04 -9.92 -9.12
CA ARG A 356 30.43 -10.45 -7.90
C ARG A 356 31.53 -10.80 -6.90
N SER A 357 31.35 -10.44 -5.64
CA SER A 357 32.21 -10.84 -4.54
C SER A 357 31.37 -11.28 -3.35
N PHE A 358 31.93 -12.14 -2.49
CA PHE A 358 31.29 -12.53 -1.24
C PHE A 358 32.10 -12.03 -0.06
N SER A 359 31.42 -11.47 0.94
CA SER A 359 32.03 -11.01 2.18
C SER A 359 31.13 -11.41 3.34
N MET A 360 31.64 -12.25 4.26
CA MET A 360 30.91 -12.68 5.46
C MET A 360 29.50 -13.25 5.16
N GLY A 361 29.38 -14.04 4.09
CA GLY A 361 28.10 -14.63 3.67
C GLY A 361 27.20 -13.71 2.84
N HIS A 362 27.58 -12.44 2.66
CA HIS A 362 26.83 -11.47 1.86
C HIS A 362 27.42 -11.31 0.46
N GLU A 363 26.54 -11.24 -0.53
CA GLU A 363 26.91 -11.00 -1.91
C GLU A 363 27.02 -9.49 -2.19
N ILE A 364 28.17 -9.05 -2.68
CA ILE A 364 28.42 -7.66 -3.04
C ILE A 364 28.68 -7.58 -4.54
N TRP A 365 27.87 -6.77 -5.22
CA TRP A 365 27.99 -6.46 -6.63
C TRP A 365 28.80 -5.19 -6.83
N ARG A 366 29.64 -5.19 -7.87
CA ARG A 366 30.20 -3.98 -8.45
C ARG A 366 29.50 -3.69 -9.77
N LEU A 367 28.97 -2.49 -9.92
CA LEU A 367 28.13 -2.08 -11.05
C LEU A 367 28.75 -0.88 -11.77
N ALA A 368 28.61 -0.84 -13.09
CA ALA A 368 28.95 0.27 -13.97
C ALA A 368 27.69 0.71 -14.72
N ALA A 369 26.64 1.03 -13.95
CA ALA A 369 25.27 1.14 -14.46
C ALA A 369 24.69 2.57 -14.46
N GLY A 370 25.52 3.58 -14.20
CA GLY A 370 25.12 4.98 -14.13
C GLY A 370 24.87 5.48 -12.70
N PRO A 371 24.36 6.71 -12.53
CA PRO A 371 24.33 7.41 -11.23
C PRO A 371 23.22 6.95 -10.27
N TYR A 372 22.23 6.21 -10.77
CA TYR A 372 21.04 5.81 -10.01
C TYR A 372 21.15 4.43 -9.35
N LEU A 373 22.21 3.69 -9.68
CA LEU A 373 22.60 2.44 -9.05
C LEU A 373 23.91 2.64 -8.26
N PRO A 374 24.07 1.98 -7.11
CA PRO A 374 25.30 2.06 -6.36
C PRO A 374 26.45 1.40 -7.13
N GLU A 375 27.63 2.03 -7.17
CA GLU A 375 28.83 1.40 -7.74
C GLU A 375 29.18 0.08 -7.04
N ARG A 376 28.88 -0.01 -5.73
CA ARG A 376 28.99 -1.22 -4.93
C ARG A 376 27.75 -1.44 -4.08
N GLY A 377 26.92 -2.38 -4.51
CA GLY A 377 25.68 -2.75 -3.84
C GLY A 377 25.80 -4.06 -3.08
N LEU A 378 25.29 -4.13 -1.86
CA LEU A 378 24.92 -5.39 -1.22
C LEU A 378 23.67 -5.92 -1.95
N HIS A 379 23.79 -7.11 -2.52
CA HIS A 379 22.73 -7.78 -3.27
C HIS A 379 21.94 -8.70 -2.33
N LEU A 380 20.61 -8.51 -2.31
CA LEU A 380 19.66 -9.38 -1.62
C LEU A 380 18.67 -9.91 -2.65
N SER A 381 18.32 -11.19 -2.54
CA SER A 381 17.37 -11.85 -3.46
C SER A 381 16.33 -12.64 -2.67
N GLN A 382 15.07 -12.57 -3.09
CA GLN A 382 13.96 -13.33 -2.52
C GLN A 382 13.05 -13.89 -3.63
N PRO A 383 12.90 -15.22 -3.75
CA PRO A 383 11.99 -15.82 -4.73
C PRO A 383 10.53 -15.55 -4.36
N LEU A 384 9.71 -15.21 -5.35
CA LEU A 384 8.26 -14.96 -5.22
C LEU A 384 7.51 -15.91 -6.17
N PRO A 385 7.38 -17.20 -5.80
CA PRO A 385 6.88 -18.24 -6.69
C PRO A 385 5.42 -18.03 -7.12
N VAL A 386 4.62 -17.31 -6.33
CA VAL A 386 3.20 -17.04 -6.63
C VAL A 386 3.04 -16.21 -7.91
N ILE A 387 3.95 -15.27 -8.16
CA ILE A 387 3.91 -14.38 -9.32
C ILE A 387 5.00 -14.69 -10.35
N GLY A 388 5.77 -15.76 -10.12
CA GLY A 388 6.85 -16.22 -11.01
C GLY A 388 7.99 -15.22 -11.16
N LEU A 389 8.30 -14.45 -10.11
CA LEU A 389 9.37 -13.44 -10.12
C LEU A 389 10.35 -13.67 -8.98
N THR A 390 11.54 -13.11 -9.10
CA THR A 390 12.50 -12.99 -7.99
C THR A 390 12.67 -11.51 -7.66
N GLY A 391 12.39 -11.13 -6.41
CA GLY A 391 12.65 -9.79 -5.91
C GLY A 391 14.13 -9.62 -5.59
N GLU A 392 14.77 -8.59 -6.13
CA GLU A 392 16.18 -8.29 -5.96
C GLU A 392 16.37 -6.85 -5.47
N ALA A 393 17.22 -6.66 -4.47
CA ALA A 393 17.53 -5.35 -3.88
C ALA A 393 19.03 -5.07 -3.90
N LEU A 394 19.40 -3.81 -4.19
CA LEU A 394 20.77 -3.31 -4.15
C LEU A 394 20.91 -2.18 -3.13
N LEU A 395 21.56 -2.48 -2.02
CA LEU A 395 21.80 -1.53 -0.93
C LEU A 395 23.20 -0.92 -1.06
N ASP A 396 23.32 0.41 -1.02
CA ASP A 396 24.62 1.08 -1.11
C ASP A 396 25.52 0.77 0.09
N THR A 397 26.74 0.29 -0.18
CA THR A 397 27.75 -0.07 0.82
C THR A 397 28.74 1.06 1.14
N ALA A 398 28.64 2.22 0.47
CA ALA A 398 29.60 3.31 0.59
C ALA A 398 29.77 3.80 2.04
N THR A 399 28.66 4.02 2.76
CA THR A 399 28.67 4.48 4.16
C THR A 399 29.30 3.44 5.07
N ALA A 400 28.90 2.17 4.95
CA ALA A 400 29.45 1.08 5.76
C ALA A 400 30.97 0.94 5.56
N ARG A 401 31.44 1.02 4.31
CA ARG A 401 32.86 0.96 3.99
C ARG A 401 33.64 2.15 4.54
N ARG A 402 33.07 3.36 4.47
CA ARG A 402 33.74 4.56 5.01
C ARG A 402 33.93 4.44 6.53
N ILE A 403 32.92 3.95 7.25
CA ILE A 403 33.02 3.69 8.69
C ILE A 403 34.07 2.62 8.97
N ALA A 404 34.05 1.50 8.24
CA ALA A 404 35.02 0.42 8.42
C ALA A 404 36.48 0.89 8.16
N LEU A 405 36.71 1.71 7.14
CA LEU A 405 38.03 2.27 6.85
C LEU A 405 38.51 3.23 7.94
N LEU A 406 37.63 4.08 8.47
CA LEU A 406 37.98 4.99 9.57
C LEU A 406 38.32 4.22 10.85
N GLN A 407 37.55 3.17 11.17
CA GLN A 407 37.83 2.29 12.31
C GLN A 407 39.15 1.54 12.13
N ALA A 408 39.42 0.98 10.94
CA ALA A 408 40.68 0.31 10.63
C ALA A 408 41.88 1.26 10.72
N ALA A 409 41.74 2.49 10.21
CA ALA A 409 42.77 3.52 10.30
C ALA A 409 43.06 3.93 11.75
N ALA A 410 42.02 4.10 12.56
CA ALA A 410 42.16 4.40 13.99
C ALA A 410 42.87 3.26 14.73
N ALA A 411 42.48 2.00 14.49
CA ALA A 411 43.13 0.83 15.07
C ALA A 411 44.60 0.73 14.64
N ALA A 412 44.90 0.94 13.35
CA ALA A 412 46.27 0.92 12.83
C ALA A 412 47.13 2.04 13.46
N ALA A 413 46.58 3.25 13.63
CA ALA A 413 47.27 4.34 14.30
C ALA A 413 47.59 4.02 15.77
N LEU A 414 46.65 3.39 16.49
CA LEU A 414 46.87 2.93 17.86
C LEU A 414 47.96 1.85 17.92
N CYS A 415 47.93 0.86 17.02
CA CYS A 415 48.96 -0.18 16.94
C CYS A 415 50.34 0.40 16.62
N LEU A 416 50.43 1.38 15.72
CA LEU A 416 51.68 2.05 15.38
C LEU A 416 52.23 2.89 16.55
N ALA A 417 51.36 3.65 17.24
CA ALA A 417 51.74 4.41 18.42
C ALA A 417 52.25 3.48 19.54
N PHE A 418 51.54 2.38 19.79
CA PHE A 418 51.96 1.39 20.77
C PHE A 418 53.28 0.71 20.37
N GLY A 419 53.43 0.34 19.10
CA GLY A 419 54.67 -0.22 18.55
C GLY A 419 55.86 0.74 18.68
N ALA A 420 55.65 2.03 18.42
CA ALA A 420 56.67 3.06 18.59
C ALA A 420 57.09 3.22 20.06
N LEU A 421 56.13 3.20 21.00
CA LEU A 421 56.43 3.24 22.44
C LEU A 421 57.23 2.03 22.90
N LEU A 422 56.86 0.81 22.46
CA LEU A 422 57.62 -0.41 22.74
C LEU A 422 59.04 -0.36 22.17
N PHE A 423 59.18 0.17 20.95
CA PHE A 423 60.48 0.35 20.31
C PHE A 423 61.37 1.34 21.10
N LEU A 424 60.83 2.50 21.48
CA LEU A 424 61.53 3.49 22.30
C LEU A 424 61.92 2.94 23.67
N ALA A 425 61.02 2.20 24.34
CA ALA A 425 61.32 1.53 25.60
C ALA A 425 62.46 0.51 25.45
N THR A 426 62.49 -0.22 24.33
CA THR A 426 63.56 -1.19 24.03
C THR A 426 64.91 -0.50 23.80
N ILE A 427 64.94 0.60 23.04
CA ILE A 427 66.15 1.41 22.85
C ILE A 427 66.65 1.92 24.20
N ARG A 428 65.76 2.51 25.01
CA ARG A 428 66.09 3.04 26.34
C ARG A 428 66.64 1.96 27.28
N ARG A 429 66.05 0.76 27.27
CA ARG A 429 66.54 -0.37 28.06
C ARG A 429 67.93 -0.82 27.62
N ARG A 430 68.20 -0.87 26.30
CA ARG A 430 69.52 -1.22 25.75
C ARG A 430 70.58 -0.18 26.07
N THR A 431 70.26 1.11 26.00
CA THR A 431 71.21 2.18 26.36
C THR A 431 71.51 2.17 27.86
N LEU A 432 70.50 2.01 28.72
CA LEU A 432 70.70 1.88 30.18
C LEU A 432 71.55 0.64 30.53
N ALA A 433 71.27 -0.52 29.92
CA ALA A 433 72.06 -1.73 30.16
C ALA A 433 73.55 -1.55 29.77
N ARG A 434 73.83 -0.90 28.63
CA ARG A 434 75.21 -0.57 28.22
C ARG A 434 75.88 0.43 29.15
N ALA A 435 75.13 1.41 29.67
CA ALA A 435 75.65 2.37 30.62
C ALA A 435 76.01 1.70 31.96
N ASN A 436 75.16 0.81 32.46
CA ASN A 436 75.44 0.03 33.67
C ASN A 436 76.67 -0.88 33.50
N ALA A 437 76.77 -1.63 32.40
CA ALA A 437 77.94 -2.49 32.15
C ALA A 437 79.27 -1.70 32.13
N ARG A 438 79.28 -0.48 31.58
CA ARG A 438 80.45 0.41 31.60
C ARG A 438 80.79 0.96 32.97
N LEU A 439 79.82 1.07 33.87
CA LEU A 439 80.05 1.47 35.26
C LEU A 439 80.63 0.30 36.05
N GLU A 440 80.15 -0.91 35.81
CA GLU A 440 80.68 -2.14 36.41
C GLU A 440 82.15 -2.40 36.01
N GLU A 441 82.57 -2.07 34.78
CA GLU A 441 83.99 -2.18 34.37
C GLU A 441 84.94 -1.17 35.05
N ARG A 442 84.41 -0.12 35.70
CA ARG A 442 85.22 0.94 36.35
C ARG A 442 85.35 0.76 37.86
N VAL A 443 84.65 -0.21 38.43
CA VAL A 443 84.69 -0.59 39.85
C VAL A 443 85.48 -1.89 39.96
#